data_AF-A0A7W4YVW8-F1
#
_entry.id   AF-A0A7W4YVW8-F1
#
_cell.length_a   1.000
_cell.length_b   1.000
_cell.length_c   1.000
_cell.angle_alpha   90.00
_cell.angle_beta   90.00
_cell.angle_gamma   90.00
#
_symmetry.space_group_name_H-M   'P 1'
#
loop_
_entity.id
_entity.type
_entity.pdbx_description
1 polymer ?
#
loop_
_entity_poly.entity_id
_entity_poly.type
_entity_poly.pdbx_seq_one_letter_code
_entity_poly.pdbx_strand_id
1 'polypeptide(L)'
;MPQINRQGTVRFGDAALYISEEGLGGSWEERTAWGKKFKREVFARIIQQLNRIGWTVGPWDEADQYKIIANNHRTCSKGEHLHALLDLSGRCIRLEMWQSANTPTRPDHKGRYESNKEAVAPYLLRLEMERTRRRIRDYLCNVFIGYTFEEQSPGRGSRRRGLKPPTAMEYLNGCYSESWHFKGDWQAYRDANSSPGLSSCFNSNRKSADGKLLEHGQPVYFFDRKGRAQTGIAHYNINNMWWVVSGKYAVTNEASFELYVDNPGDLRCKRNKSLRRKRLESELNAAVARMDYRRAEVLRDLIWPPGEPVFCLWHTEHKLYHCAGFSGYAAEQMDAGKFTRAELQGWAKAPNQIVALGKRPD
;
A
#
# COMPACT_ATOMS: atom_id res chain seq x y z
N MET A 1 12.39 -11.51 -39.86
CA MET A 1 13.69 -11.09 -39.29
C MET A 1 14.33 -12.31 -38.67
N PRO A 2 15.66 -12.53 -38.81
CA PRO A 2 16.34 -13.62 -38.12
C PRO A 2 16.16 -13.45 -36.61
N GLN A 3 15.63 -14.48 -35.95
CA GLN A 3 15.41 -14.48 -34.52
C GLN A 3 16.73 -14.72 -33.78
N ILE A 4 16.92 -14.05 -32.65
CA ILE A 4 18.15 -14.16 -31.86
C ILE A 4 17.90 -15.16 -30.73
N ASN A 5 18.80 -16.13 -30.58
CA ASN A 5 18.73 -17.10 -29.49
C ASN A 5 19.28 -16.47 -28.19
N ARG A 6 18.37 -16.02 -27.31
CA ARG A 6 18.62 -15.59 -25.93
C ARG A 6 17.47 -16.04 -25.05
N GLN A 7 17.76 -16.28 -23.77
CA GLN A 7 16.75 -16.60 -22.77
C GLN A 7 16.61 -15.46 -21.79
N GLY A 8 15.37 -15.08 -21.48
CA GLY A 8 15.10 -13.98 -20.56
C GLY A 8 13.63 -13.88 -20.20
N THR A 9 13.37 -13.21 -19.09
CA THR A 9 12.02 -12.91 -18.62
C THR A 9 11.73 -11.43 -18.83
N VAL A 10 10.53 -11.14 -19.33
CA VAL A 10 9.95 -9.79 -19.35
C VAL A 10 8.80 -9.74 -18.35
N ARG A 11 8.78 -8.72 -17.48
CA ARG A 11 7.69 -8.48 -16.53
C ARG A 11 7.34 -7.01 -16.43
N PHE A 12 6.09 -6.70 -16.10
CA PHE A 12 5.65 -5.34 -15.82
C PHE A 12 5.65 -5.04 -14.32
N GLY A 13 5.83 -3.78 -13.95
CA GLY A 13 5.55 -3.27 -12.61
C GLY A 13 4.79 -1.95 -12.67
N ASP A 14 4.70 -1.25 -11.53
CA ASP A 14 4.04 0.05 -11.45
C ASP A 14 4.80 1.09 -12.29
N ALA A 15 4.20 1.51 -13.40
CA ALA A 15 4.81 2.35 -14.43
C ALA A 15 6.19 1.85 -14.92
N ALA A 16 6.49 0.55 -14.77
CA ALA A 16 7.80 -0.01 -15.09
C ALA A 16 7.74 -1.26 -15.96
N LEU A 17 8.83 -1.51 -16.68
CA LEU A 17 9.14 -2.73 -17.42
C LEU A 17 10.48 -3.24 -16.92
N TYR A 18 10.56 -4.54 -16.62
CA TYR A 18 11.79 -5.21 -16.24
C TYR A 18 12.07 -6.34 -17.20
N ILE A 19 13.34 -6.47 -17.57
CA ILE A 19 13.86 -7.55 -18.39
C ILE A 19 15.04 -8.13 -17.63
N SER A 20 15.02 -9.44 -17.39
CA SER A 20 16.09 -10.12 -16.68
C SER A 20 16.51 -11.38 -17.42
N GLU A 21 17.81 -11.58 -17.57
CA GLU A 21 18.36 -12.85 -18.05
C GLU A 21 19.05 -13.57 -16.86
N GLU A 22 19.05 -14.90 -16.87
CA GLU A 22 19.76 -15.73 -15.90
C GLU A 22 21.07 -16.27 -16.51
N GLY A 23 21.99 -16.75 -15.66
CA GLY A 23 23.20 -17.45 -16.14
C GLY A 23 24.49 -16.63 -16.20
N LEU A 24 24.65 -15.61 -15.35
CA LEU A 24 25.94 -14.90 -15.18
C LEU A 24 26.95 -15.74 -14.35
N GLY A 25 27.31 -16.92 -14.84
CA GLY A 25 28.48 -17.67 -14.37
C GLY A 25 29.78 -17.12 -15.00
N GLY A 26 30.92 -17.45 -14.40
CA GLY A 26 32.24 -17.19 -15.00
C GLY A 26 33.00 -15.98 -14.44
N SER A 27 34.16 -15.75 -15.07
CA SER A 27 35.16 -14.72 -14.78
C SER A 27 34.66 -13.30 -15.04
N TRP A 28 35.39 -12.30 -14.55
CA TRP A 28 35.05 -10.88 -14.74
C TRP A 28 35.03 -10.47 -16.23
N GLU A 29 35.92 -11.04 -17.04
CA GLU A 29 36.01 -10.76 -18.48
C GLU A 29 34.78 -11.28 -19.23
N GLU A 30 34.36 -12.51 -18.93
CA GLU A 30 33.16 -13.12 -19.51
C GLU A 30 31.89 -12.33 -19.18
N ARG A 31 31.76 -11.88 -17.92
CA ARG A 31 30.64 -11.01 -17.50
C ARG A 31 30.67 -9.66 -18.22
N THR A 32 31.85 -9.10 -18.43
CA THR A 32 32.01 -7.82 -19.12
C THR A 32 31.66 -7.94 -20.61
N ALA A 33 32.14 -9.00 -21.28
CA ALA A 33 31.80 -9.29 -22.67
C ALA A 33 30.30 -9.56 -22.84
N TRP A 34 29.71 -10.34 -21.93
CA TRP A 34 28.27 -10.59 -21.90
C TRP A 34 27.48 -9.29 -21.73
N GLY A 35 27.87 -8.42 -20.79
CA GLY A 35 27.18 -7.14 -20.55
C GLY A 35 27.21 -6.23 -21.77
N LYS A 36 28.35 -6.17 -22.48
CA LYS A 36 28.45 -5.45 -23.77
C LYS A 36 27.50 -6.04 -24.82
N LYS A 37 27.41 -7.37 -24.91
CA LYS A 37 26.50 -8.05 -25.84
C LYS A 37 25.03 -7.80 -25.49
N PHE A 38 24.66 -7.93 -24.21
CA PHE A 38 23.30 -7.68 -23.72
C PHE A 38 22.86 -6.24 -23.99
N LYS A 39 23.76 -5.27 -23.76
CA LYS A 39 23.52 -3.87 -24.11
C LYS A 39 23.30 -3.67 -25.61
N ARG A 40 24.15 -4.26 -26.46
CA ARG A 40 24.04 -4.12 -27.92
C ARG A 40 22.77 -4.77 -28.47
N GLU A 41 22.41 -5.93 -27.96
CA GLU A 41 21.33 -6.75 -28.52
C GLU A 41 19.97 -6.39 -27.95
N VAL A 42 19.87 -6.08 -26.66
CA VAL A 42 18.59 -5.88 -25.97
C VAL A 42 18.39 -4.40 -25.65
N PHE A 43 19.31 -3.77 -24.93
CA PHE A 43 19.18 -2.36 -24.51
C PHE A 43 19.05 -1.40 -25.70
N ALA A 44 19.91 -1.53 -26.71
CA ALA A 44 19.85 -0.71 -27.92
C ALA A 44 18.54 -0.89 -28.71
N ARG A 45 17.96 -2.10 -28.69
CA ARG A 45 16.67 -2.37 -29.33
C ARG A 45 15.50 -1.73 -28.60
N ILE A 46 15.55 -1.67 -27.27
CA ILE A 46 14.56 -0.93 -26.47
C ILE A 46 14.60 0.56 -26.84
N ILE A 47 15.80 1.15 -26.94
CA ILE A 47 15.98 2.53 -27.41
C ILE A 47 15.37 2.71 -28.81
N GLN A 48 15.66 1.79 -29.74
CA GLN A 48 15.09 1.84 -31.08
C GLN A 48 13.56 1.80 -31.06
N GLN A 49 12.97 0.94 -30.22
CA GLN A 49 11.52 0.87 -30.09
C GLN A 49 10.95 2.15 -29.49
N LEU A 50 11.52 2.66 -28.40
CA LEU A 50 11.14 3.94 -27.78
C LEU A 50 11.12 5.08 -28.82
N ASN A 51 12.18 5.23 -29.60
CA ASN A 51 12.23 6.22 -30.68
C ASN A 51 11.12 6.00 -31.73
N ARG A 52 10.85 4.76 -32.15
CA ARG A 52 9.78 4.44 -33.11
C ARG A 52 8.38 4.77 -32.62
N ILE A 53 8.12 4.61 -31.32
CA ILE A 53 6.83 4.97 -30.72
C ILE A 53 6.78 6.43 -30.27
N GLY A 54 7.76 7.26 -30.63
CA GLY A 54 7.74 8.72 -30.43
C GLY A 54 8.23 9.18 -29.07
N TRP A 55 9.06 8.39 -28.38
CA TRP A 55 9.83 8.88 -27.24
C TRP A 55 11.16 9.48 -27.72
N THR A 56 11.58 10.56 -27.08
CA THR A 56 12.93 11.12 -27.23
C THR A 56 13.82 10.47 -26.19
N VAL A 57 14.90 9.80 -26.62
CA VAL A 57 15.87 9.14 -25.73
C VAL A 57 17.20 9.90 -25.79
N GLY A 58 17.59 10.53 -24.68
CA GLY A 58 18.81 11.30 -24.55
C GLY A 58 19.87 10.65 -23.64
N PRO A 59 21.04 11.29 -23.50
CA PRO A 59 21.98 11.00 -22.42
C PRO A 59 21.29 11.07 -21.05
N TRP A 60 21.87 10.42 -20.05
CA TRP A 60 21.34 10.52 -18.69
C TRP A 60 21.61 11.91 -18.10
N ASP A 61 20.62 12.51 -17.46
CA ASP A 61 20.70 13.88 -16.93
C ASP A 61 21.81 14.03 -15.86
N GLU A 62 22.13 12.95 -15.15
CA GLU A 62 23.15 12.92 -14.09
C GLU A 62 24.49 12.36 -14.62
N ALA A 63 24.69 12.29 -15.94
CA ALA A 63 25.87 11.69 -16.56
C ALA A 63 27.19 12.38 -16.16
N ASP A 64 27.18 13.70 -16.00
CA ASP A 64 28.38 14.46 -15.63
C ASP A 64 28.85 14.14 -14.22
N GLN A 65 27.91 13.92 -13.30
CA GLN A 65 28.18 13.55 -11.92
C GLN A 65 28.62 12.07 -11.81
N TYR A 66 28.12 11.21 -12.68
CA TYR A 66 28.28 9.75 -12.58
C TYR A 66 28.81 9.11 -13.87
N LYS A 67 29.94 9.61 -14.37
CA LYS A 67 30.55 9.21 -15.67
C LYS A 67 30.74 7.70 -15.84
N ILE A 68 31.10 6.98 -14.77
CA ILE A 68 31.38 5.53 -14.81
C ILE A 68 30.14 4.72 -15.21
N ILE A 69 28.95 5.13 -14.77
CA ILE A 69 27.69 4.41 -15.00
C ILE A 69 26.79 5.11 -16.01
N ALA A 70 27.13 6.32 -16.46
CA ALA A 70 26.35 7.13 -17.40
C ALA A 70 25.97 6.38 -18.67
N ASN A 71 26.87 5.52 -19.15
CA ASN A 71 26.64 4.74 -20.35
C ASN A 71 25.50 3.72 -20.21
N ASN A 72 25.13 3.32 -18.99
CA ASN A 72 24.09 2.33 -18.73
C ASN A 72 22.72 2.96 -18.43
N HIS A 73 22.63 4.30 -18.46
CA HIS A 73 21.42 5.04 -18.17
C HIS A 73 21.03 5.90 -19.37
N ARG A 74 19.73 6.08 -19.60
CA ARG A 74 19.20 7.02 -20.58
C ARG A 74 17.97 7.72 -19.98
N THR A 75 17.93 9.04 -20.12
CA THR A 75 16.71 9.79 -19.84
C THR A 75 15.83 9.76 -21.08
N CYS A 76 14.56 9.43 -20.90
CA CYS A 76 13.57 9.41 -21.96
C CYS A 76 12.43 10.38 -21.65
N SER A 77 11.89 11.02 -22.67
CA SER A 77 10.73 11.90 -22.55
C SER A 77 9.77 11.70 -23.72
N LYS A 78 8.49 11.98 -23.50
CA LYS A 78 7.47 11.96 -24.55
C LYS A 78 6.44 13.04 -24.28
N GLY A 79 6.50 14.10 -25.08
CA GLY A 79 5.79 15.34 -24.77
C GLY A 79 6.30 15.96 -23.47
N GLU A 80 5.49 16.83 -22.87
CA GLU A 80 5.89 17.62 -21.71
C GLU A 80 5.81 16.84 -20.39
N HIS A 81 4.80 15.98 -20.25
CA HIS A 81 4.44 15.40 -18.95
C HIS A 81 4.86 13.96 -18.73
N LEU A 82 5.42 13.28 -19.73
CA LEU A 82 5.79 11.87 -19.63
C LEU A 82 7.30 11.71 -19.71
N HIS A 83 7.85 11.06 -18.70
CA HIS A 83 9.28 10.85 -18.54
C HIS A 83 9.56 9.37 -18.26
N ALA A 84 10.77 8.92 -18.57
CA ALA A 84 11.25 7.61 -18.16
C ALA A 84 12.76 7.60 -17.95
N LEU A 85 13.20 6.63 -17.17
CA LEU A 85 14.60 6.27 -16.99
C LEU A 85 14.76 4.84 -17.50
N LEU A 86 15.62 4.68 -18.49
CA LEU A 86 16.06 3.38 -18.95
C LEU A 86 17.42 3.09 -18.35
N ASP A 87 17.50 2.09 -17.48
CA ASP A 87 18.73 1.68 -16.81
C ASP A 87 19.08 0.21 -17.07
N LEU A 88 20.38 -0.05 -17.19
CA LEU A 88 20.98 -1.37 -17.31
C LEU A 88 21.86 -1.63 -16.09
N SER A 89 21.51 -2.63 -15.29
CA SER A 89 22.27 -3.06 -14.12
C SER A 89 22.51 -4.56 -14.16
N GLY A 90 23.74 -4.96 -14.46
CA GLY A 90 24.12 -6.36 -14.59
C GLY A 90 23.25 -7.11 -15.60
N ARG A 91 22.46 -8.07 -15.11
CA ARG A 91 21.53 -8.90 -15.91
C ARG A 91 20.15 -8.30 -16.11
N CYS A 92 19.90 -7.12 -15.55
CA CYS A 92 18.58 -6.51 -15.51
C CYS A 92 18.57 -5.21 -16.32
N ILE A 93 17.57 -5.07 -17.19
CA ILE A 93 17.20 -3.79 -17.78
C ILE A 93 15.88 -3.37 -17.15
N ARG A 94 15.80 -2.11 -16.73
CA ARG A 94 14.58 -1.51 -16.22
C ARG A 94 14.27 -0.26 -17.02
N LEU A 95 13.03 -0.15 -17.44
CA LEU A 95 12.45 1.10 -17.94
C LEU A 95 11.40 1.52 -16.92
N GLU A 96 11.69 2.56 -16.15
CA GLU A 96 10.76 3.15 -15.18
C GLU A 96 10.21 4.45 -15.75
N MET A 97 8.89 4.57 -15.86
CA MET A 97 8.19 5.76 -16.36
C MET A 97 7.51 6.49 -15.20
N TRP A 98 7.31 7.79 -15.38
CA TRP A 98 6.52 8.61 -14.48
C TRP A 98 5.92 9.80 -15.22
N GLN A 99 5.00 10.48 -14.56
CA GLN A 99 4.37 11.69 -15.09
C GLN A 99 4.41 12.84 -14.09
N SER A 100 4.49 14.06 -14.59
CA SER A 100 4.58 15.30 -13.80
C SER A 100 3.26 16.08 -13.68
N ALA A 101 2.17 15.61 -14.33
CA ALA A 101 0.89 16.31 -14.38
C ALA A 101 0.04 16.17 -13.10
N ASN A 102 0.08 15.02 -12.41
CA ASN A 102 -0.69 14.78 -11.19
C ASN A 102 0.16 14.04 -10.14
N THR A 103 0.74 14.78 -9.21
CA THR A 103 1.70 14.27 -8.21
C THR A 103 1.27 14.70 -6.80
N PRO A 104 0.18 14.12 -6.25
CA PRO A 104 -0.49 14.65 -5.08
C PRO A 104 0.27 14.45 -3.77
N THR A 105 1.24 13.52 -3.70
CA THR A 105 1.94 13.20 -2.44
C THR A 105 3.32 13.85 -2.31
N ARG A 106 3.77 14.55 -3.37
CA ARG A 106 5.16 14.99 -3.50
C ARG A 106 5.27 16.52 -3.50
N PRO A 107 6.13 17.11 -2.63
CA PRO A 107 6.45 18.54 -2.67
C PRO A 107 7.19 18.98 -3.94
N ASP A 108 7.93 18.05 -4.58
CA ASP A 108 8.73 18.35 -5.78
C ASP A 108 7.91 18.44 -7.07
N HIS A 109 6.67 17.96 -7.04
CA HIS A 109 5.75 17.87 -8.19
C HIS A 109 6.32 17.18 -9.46
N LYS A 110 7.39 16.37 -9.34
CA LYS A 110 8.11 15.81 -10.51
C LYS A 110 7.79 14.34 -10.79
N GLY A 111 7.03 13.66 -9.93
CA GLY A 111 6.44 12.35 -10.17
C GLY A 111 7.37 11.13 -10.16
N ARG A 112 8.70 11.31 -10.34
CA ARG A 112 9.70 10.22 -10.31
C ARG A 112 9.63 9.37 -9.04
N TYR A 113 9.37 10.00 -7.90
CA TYR A 113 9.30 9.33 -6.59
C TYR A 113 7.86 9.20 -6.06
N GLU A 114 6.87 9.40 -6.91
CA GLU A 114 5.47 9.18 -6.57
C GLU A 114 5.20 7.68 -6.36
N SER A 115 4.37 7.36 -5.38
CA SER A 115 3.96 5.98 -5.09
C SER A 115 2.72 5.62 -5.89
N ASN A 116 2.63 4.39 -6.39
CA ASN A 116 1.49 3.96 -7.23
C ASN A 116 1.33 4.88 -8.46
N LYS A 117 2.42 5.07 -9.20
CA LYS A 117 2.53 6.02 -10.31
C LYS A 117 1.40 5.88 -11.33
N GLU A 118 1.00 4.65 -11.65
CA GLU A 118 -0.13 4.42 -12.56
C GLU A 118 -1.48 4.83 -11.98
N ALA A 119 -1.70 4.65 -10.68
CA ALA A 119 -2.99 4.94 -10.05
C ALA A 119 -3.27 6.45 -10.00
N VAL A 120 -2.22 7.26 -9.89
CA VAL A 120 -2.31 8.72 -9.88
C VAL A 120 -2.13 9.33 -11.27
N ALA A 121 -1.65 8.59 -12.26
CA ALA A 121 -1.47 9.09 -13.61
C ALA A 121 -2.82 9.45 -14.27
N PRO A 122 -2.93 10.61 -14.94
CA PRO A 122 -4.06 10.92 -15.79
C PRO A 122 -4.30 9.80 -16.82
N TYR A 123 -5.56 9.54 -17.14
CA TYR A 123 -5.98 8.36 -17.91
C TYR A 123 -5.21 8.17 -19.23
N LEU A 124 -5.03 9.23 -20.01
CA LEU A 124 -4.30 9.19 -21.29
C LEU A 124 -2.80 8.92 -21.10
N LEU A 125 -2.18 9.49 -20.08
CA LEU A 125 -0.76 9.24 -19.78
C LEU A 125 -0.55 7.80 -19.31
N ARG A 126 -1.47 7.29 -18.49
CA ARG A 126 -1.48 5.88 -18.06
C ARG A 126 -1.61 4.92 -19.24
N LEU A 127 -2.53 5.22 -20.18
CA LEU A 127 -2.69 4.48 -21.44
C LEU A 127 -1.38 4.45 -22.24
N GLU A 128 -0.70 5.59 -22.34
CA GLU A 128 0.53 5.69 -23.11
C GLU A 128 1.71 4.94 -22.47
N MET A 129 1.82 4.97 -21.13
CA MET A 129 2.77 4.14 -20.38
C MET A 129 2.52 2.64 -20.62
N GLU A 130 1.26 2.21 -20.57
CA GLU A 130 0.90 0.82 -20.83
C GLU A 130 1.16 0.40 -22.27
N ARG A 131 0.77 1.23 -23.24
CA ARG A 131 1.06 1.02 -24.67
C ARG A 131 2.55 0.87 -24.91
N THR A 132 3.37 1.74 -24.31
CA THR A 132 4.84 1.72 -24.42
C THR A 132 5.40 0.38 -23.98
N ARG A 133 5.01 -0.10 -22.79
CA ARG A 133 5.50 -1.38 -22.25
C ARG A 133 5.03 -2.58 -23.06
N ARG A 134 3.75 -2.61 -23.46
CA ARG A 134 3.20 -3.67 -24.31
C ARG A 134 3.94 -3.76 -25.65
N ARG A 135 4.19 -2.63 -26.32
CA ARG A 135 4.94 -2.60 -27.58
C ARG A 135 6.37 -3.11 -27.44
N ILE A 136 7.06 -2.73 -26.36
CA ILE A 136 8.42 -3.22 -26.11
C ILE A 136 8.40 -4.73 -25.80
N ARG A 137 7.51 -5.20 -24.92
CA ARG A 137 7.31 -6.62 -24.63
C ARG A 137 7.06 -7.42 -25.91
N ASP A 138 6.05 -7.02 -26.69
CA ASP A 138 5.65 -7.74 -27.90
C ASP A 138 6.82 -7.80 -28.90
N TYR A 139 7.56 -6.70 -29.04
CA TYR A 139 8.75 -6.69 -29.89
C TYR A 139 9.83 -7.65 -29.39
N LEU A 140 10.17 -7.61 -28.09
CA LEU A 140 11.23 -8.45 -27.54
C LEU A 140 10.87 -9.94 -27.60
N CYS A 141 9.66 -10.33 -27.19
CA CYS A 141 9.19 -11.71 -27.26
C CYS A 141 9.09 -12.24 -28.71
N ASN A 142 8.90 -11.37 -29.70
CA ASN A 142 8.90 -11.77 -31.11
C ASN A 142 10.31 -11.93 -31.70
N VAL A 143 11.28 -11.14 -31.23
CA VAL A 143 12.65 -11.14 -31.77
C VAL A 143 13.54 -12.18 -31.09
N PHE A 144 13.34 -12.43 -29.80
CA PHE A 144 14.14 -13.36 -29.00
C PHE A 144 13.35 -14.64 -28.72
N ILE A 145 13.89 -15.77 -29.16
CA ILE A 145 13.18 -17.08 -29.10
C ILE A 145 12.89 -17.50 -27.66
N GLY A 146 13.83 -17.29 -26.75
CA GLY A 146 13.71 -17.70 -25.35
C GLY A 146 13.18 -16.62 -24.41
N TYR A 147 12.60 -15.53 -24.95
CA TYR A 147 12.01 -14.49 -24.11
C TYR A 147 10.56 -14.82 -23.77
N THR A 148 10.28 -14.99 -22.49
CA THR A 148 8.92 -15.22 -21.98
C THR A 148 8.39 -13.98 -21.27
N PHE A 149 7.07 -13.80 -21.29
CA PHE A 149 6.41 -12.75 -20.52
C PHE A 149 5.82 -13.37 -19.25
N GLU A 150 6.31 -12.93 -18.10
CA GLU A 150 5.72 -13.24 -16.81
C GLU A 150 4.57 -12.26 -16.56
N GLU A 151 3.36 -12.73 -16.82
CA GLU A 151 2.16 -12.03 -16.39
C GLU A 151 2.11 -12.05 -14.85
N GLN A 152 2.01 -10.88 -14.23
CA GLN A 152 1.83 -10.80 -12.78
C GLN A 152 0.48 -11.42 -12.44
N SER A 153 0.51 -12.56 -11.74
CA SER A 153 -0.67 -13.15 -11.13
C SER A 153 -1.45 -12.07 -10.37
N PRO A 154 -2.77 -11.98 -10.53
CA PRO A 154 -3.58 -10.91 -9.96
C PRO A 154 -3.67 -10.93 -8.41
N GLY A 155 -2.84 -11.71 -7.72
CA GLY A 155 -2.83 -11.89 -6.27
C GLY A 155 -2.10 -10.78 -5.52
N ARG A 156 -1.58 -11.12 -4.33
CA ARG A 156 -1.10 -10.13 -3.33
C ARG A 156 0.08 -9.29 -3.84
N GLY A 157 0.84 -9.80 -4.81
CA GLY A 157 1.97 -9.10 -5.46
C GLY A 157 1.57 -8.18 -6.62
N SER A 158 0.40 -8.39 -7.22
CA SER A 158 -0.16 -7.55 -8.25
C SER A 158 -1.03 -6.49 -7.59
N ARG A 159 -0.43 -5.34 -7.25
CA ARG A 159 -1.25 -4.12 -7.08
C ARG A 159 -2.13 -4.07 -8.33
N ARG A 160 -3.44 -3.82 -8.19
CA ARG A 160 -4.42 -3.75 -9.31
C ARG A 160 -3.89 -2.85 -10.45
N ARG A 161 -3.07 -3.41 -11.33
CA ARG A 161 -2.19 -2.70 -12.27
C ARG A 161 -2.73 -2.89 -13.68
N GLY A 162 -2.51 -1.88 -14.52
CA GLY A 162 -2.99 -1.86 -15.91
C GLY A 162 -4.43 -1.36 -16.11
N LEU A 163 -4.79 -1.25 -17.40
CA LEU A 163 -6.05 -0.70 -17.91
C LEU A 163 -7.30 -1.48 -17.52
N LYS A 164 -7.15 -2.80 -17.35
CA LYS A 164 -8.20 -3.71 -16.90
C LYS A 164 -7.73 -4.35 -15.60
N PRO A 165 -7.88 -3.66 -14.45
CA PRO A 165 -7.56 -4.27 -13.18
C PRO A 165 -8.42 -5.53 -13.01
N PRO A 166 -7.89 -6.58 -12.36
CA PRO A 166 -8.68 -7.75 -12.05
C PRO A 166 -9.92 -7.32 -11.25
N THR A 167 -11.05 -7.97 -11.53
CA THR A 167 -12.22 -7.89 -10.66
C THR A 167 -11.84 -8.35 -9.25
N ALA A 168 -12.64 -7.97 -8.26
CA ALA A 168 -12.40 -8.35 -6.87
C ALA A 168 -12.29 -9.89 -6.73
N MET A 169 -13.12 -10.64 -7.46
CA MET A 169 -13.08 -12.11 -7.45
C MET A 169 -11.84 -12.68 -8.14
N GLU A 170 -11.42 -12.14 -9.29
CA GLU A 170 -10.17 -12.55 -9.94
C GLU A 170 -8.95 -12.28 -9.05
N TYR A 171 -8.95 -11.15 -8.34
CA TYR A 171 -7.91 -10.82 -7.35
C TYR A 171 -7.92 -11.80 -6.17
N LEU A 172 -9.10 -12.14 -5.63
CA LEU A 172 -9.25 -13.14 -4.56
C LEU A 172 -8.73 -14.51 -4.99
N ASN A 173 -9.14 -14.98 -6.17
CA ASN A 173 -8.68 -16.25 -6.73
C ASN A 173 -7.17 -16.27 -6.93
N GLY A 174 -6.59 -15.16 -7.41
CA GLY A 174 -5.14 -14.97 -7.46
C GLY A 174 -4.49 -15.11 -6.09
N CYS A 175 -5.04 -14.43 -5.07
CA CYS A 175 -4.57 -14.56 -3.68
C CYS A 175 -4.65 -16.00 -3.15
N TYR A 176 -5.71 -16.75 -3.47
CA TYR A 176 -5.86 -18.15 -3.05
C TYR A 176 -4.89 -19.09 -3.75
N SER A 177 -4.62 -18.87 -5.03
CA SER A 177 -3.63 -19.66 -5.77
C SER A 177 -2.23 -19.53 -5.17
N GLU A 178 -1.84 -18.30 -4.79
CA GLU A 178 -0.55 -17.97 -4.16
C GLU A 178 -0.47 -18.34 -2.67
N SER A 179 -1.61 -18.36 -1.97
CA SER A 179 -1.67 -18.58 -0.51
C SER A 179 -1.25 -20.00 -0.12
N TRP A 180 -0.46 -20.13 0.94
CA TRP A 180 -0.12 -21.45 1.51
C TRP A 180 -1.13 -21.92 2.57
N HIS A 181 -2.04 -21.04 2.99
CA HIS A 181 -2.94 -21.30 4.13
C HIS A 181 -4.35 -21.71 3.70
N PHE A 182 -4.91 -21.01 2.72
CA PHE A 182 -6.26 -21.25 2.23
C PHE A 182 -6.28 -21.17 0.71
N LYS A 183 -6.73 -22.26 0.08
CA LYS A 183 -6.74 -22.45 -1.38
C LYS A 183 -8.10 -22.18 -2.02
N GLY A 184 -9.05 -21.59 -1.30
CA GLY A 184 -10.39 -21.27 -1.82
C GLY A 184 -11.44 -22.35 -1.58
N ASP A 185 -11.05 -23.57 -1.20
CA ASP A 185 -11.99 -24.63 -0.83
C ASP A 185 -12.42 -24.50 0.64
N TRP A 186 -13.55 -23.83 0.85
CA TRP A 186 -14.09 -23.61 2.20
C TRP A 186 -14.53 -24.89 2.89
N GLN A 187 -15.11 -25.84 2.16
CA GLN A 187 -15.64 -27.06 2.75
C GLN A 187 -14.50 -27.93 3.27
N ALA A 188 -13.50 -28.20 2.43
CA ALA A 188 -12.33 -28.97 2.84
C ALA A 188 -11.56 -28.29 3.98
N TYR A 189 -11.43 -26.95 3.92
CA TYR A 189 -10.79 -26.19 4.99
C TYR A 189 -11.55 -26.29 6.32
N ARG A 190 -12.88 -26.18 6.28
CA ARG A 190 -13.72 -26.33 7.47
C ARG A 190 -13.60 -27.73 8.06
N ASP A 191 -13.73 -28.77 7.23
CA ASP A 191 -13.67 -30.16 7.70
C ASP A 191 -12.32 -30.48 8.36
N ALA A 192 -11.21 -29.97 7.80
CA ALA A 192 -9.88 -30.11 8.38
C ALA A 192 -9.71 -29.39 9.74
N ASN A 193 -10.44 -28.29 9.97
CA ASN A 193 -10.30 -27.44 11.17
C ASN A 193 -11.43 -27.62 12.20
N SER A 194 -12.47 -28.40 11.87
CA SER A 194 -13.62 -28.68 12.75
C SER A 194 -13.38 -29.81 13.76
N SER A 195 -12.20 -30.43 13.77
CA SER A 195 -11.85 -31.47 14.76
C SER A 195 -11.89 -30.92 16.20
N PRO A 196 -12.29 -31.71 17.22
CA PRO A 196 -12.52 -31.24 18.60
C PRO A 196 -11.37 -30.41 19.20
N GLY A 197 -10.10 -30.73 18.87
CA GLY A 197 -8.92 -29.99 19.35
C GLY A 197 -8.60 -28.68 18.62
N LEU A 198 -9.14 -28.47 17.41
CA LEU A 198 -8.90 -27.28 16.55
C LEU A 198 -10.14 -26.38 16.43
N SER A 199 -11.32 -26.91 16.77
CA SER A 199 -12.60 -26.20 16.61
C SER A 199 -12.67 -24.86 17.35
N SER A 200 -12.04 -24.74 18.53
CA SER A 200 -12.06 -23.51 19.34
C SER A 200 -11.27 -22.37 18.69
N CYS A 201 -10.03 -22.63 18.25
CA CYS A 201 -9.21 -21.63 17.55
C CYS A 201 -9.73 -21.34 16.14
N PHE A 202 -10.33 -22.33 15.48
CA PHE A 202 -11.01 -22.11 14.22
C PHE A 202 -12.24 -21.20 14.37
N ASN A 203 -13.07 -21.41 15.40
CA ASN A 203 -14.25 -20.58 15.65
C ASN A 203 -13.89 -19.16 16.10
N SER A 204 -12.80 -18.97 16.87
CA SER A 204 -12.36 -17.63 17.27
C SER A 204 -11.98 -16.76 16.07
N ASN A 205 -11.34 -17.34 15.06
CA ASN A 205 -10.99 -16.71 13.78
C ASN A 205 -12.21 -16.33 12.91
N ARG A 206 -13.39 -16.86 13.23
CA ARG A 206 -14.64 -16.61 12.51
C ARG A 206 -15.61 -15.76 13.31
N LYS A 207 -15.31 -15.48 14.58
CA LYS A 207 -16.21 -14.73 15.46
C LYS A 207 -16.26 -13.27 15.00
N SER A 208 -17.46 -12.84 14.63
CA SER A 208 -17.78 -11.49 14.20
C SER A 208 -17.83 -10.51 15.38
N ALA A 209 -17.91 -9.22 15.09
CA ALA A 209 -18.07 -8.14 16.06
C ALA A 209 -19.36 -8.27 16.89
N ASP A 210 -20.43 -8.81 16.29
CA ASP A 210 -21.72 -9.13 16.93
C ASP A 210 -21.75 -10.55 17.53
N GLY A 211 -20.61 -11.25 17.58
CA GLY A 211 -20.43 -12.53 18.27
C GLY A 211 -20.95 -13.76 17.51
N LYS A 212 -21.45 -13.58 16.29
CA LYS A 212 -21.86 -14.67 15.40
C LYS A 212 -20.64 -15.27 14.68
N LEU A 213 -20.81 -16.44 14.08
CA LEU A 213 -19.76 -17.06 13.28
C LEU A 213 -19.95 -16.68 11.81
N LEU A 214 -18.89 -16.17 11.20
CA LEU A 214 -18.83 -15.87 9.77
C LEU A 214 -18.71 -17.15 8.95
N GLU A 215 -19.40 -17.19 7.83
CA GLU A 215 -19.28 -18.20 6.77
C GLU A 215 -18.67 -17.59 5.50
N HIS A 216 -17.96 -18.42 4.73
CA HIS A 216 -17.43 -18.00 3.43
C HIS A 216 -18.59 -17.68 2.46
N GLY A 217 -18.53 -16.52 1.82
CA GLY A 217 -19.57 -16.02 0.92
C GLY A 217 -20.74 -15.31 1.63
N GLN A 218 -20.62 -15.00 2.91
CA GLN A 218 -21.70 -14.39 3.68
C GLN A 218 -21.74 -12.85 3.52
N PRO A 219 -22.93 -12.23 3.40
CA PRO A 219 -23.04 -10.77 3.47
C PRO A 219 -22.68 -10.24 4.86
N VAL A 220 -21.92 -9.15 4.89
CA VAL A 220 -21.45 -8.51 6.12
C VAL A 220 -21.55 -6.99 6.04
N TYR A 221 -21.63 -6.36 7.21
CA TYR A 221 -21.45 -4.93 7.41
C TYR A 221 -20.09 -4.68 8.05
N PHE A 222 -19.42 -3.61 7.66
CA PHE A 222 -18.15 -3.18 8.25
C PHE A 222 -18.03 -1.66 8.16
N PHE A 223 -16.96 -1.09 8.71
CA PHE A 223 -16.77 0.35 8.74
C PHE A 223 -15.43 0.74 8.13
N ASP A 224 -15.43 1.73 7.23
CA ASP A 224 -14.19 2.25 6.68
C ASP A 224 -13.32 2.91 7.77
N ARG A 225 -12.07 3.26 7.44
CA ARG A 225 -11.18 3.98 8.37
C ARG A 225 -11.77 5.31 8.88
N LYS A 226 -12.79 5.87 8.25
CA LYS A 226 -13.47 7.12 8.66
C LYS A 226 -14.75 6.84 9.47
N GLY A 227 -15.05 5.58 9.77
CA GLY A 227 -16.21 5.11 10.52
C GLY A 227 -17.50 5.09 9.70
N ARG A 228 -17.45 5.13 8.36
CA ARG A 228 -18.65 5.03 7.52
C ARG A 228 -19.02 3.56 7.33
N ALA A 229 -20.30 3.24 7.49
CA ALA A 229 -20.80 1.91 7.19
C ALA A 229 -20.55 1.55 5.73
N GLN A 230 -20.13 0.32 5.50
CA GLN A 230 -19.93 -0.33 4.21
C GLN A 230 -20.61 -1.71 4.28
N THR A 231 -20.93 -2.26 3.11
CA THR A 231 -21.45 -3.62 2.96
C THR A 231 -20.62 -4.38 1.95
N GLY A 232 -20.60 -5.70 2.09
CA GLY A 232 -19.94 -6.57 1.13
C GLY A 232 -20.15 -8.04 1.42
N ILE A 233 -19.49 -8.89 0.64
CA ILE A 233 -19.47 -10.34 0.83
C ILE A 233 -18.13 -10.75 1.43
N ALA A 234 -18.17 -11.42 2.58
CA ALA A 234 -16.99 -11.91 3.28
C ALA A 234 -16.52 -13.24 2.69
N HIS A 235 -15.22 -13.34 2.41
CA HIS A 235 -14.54 -14.53 1.95
C HIS A 235 -13.35 -14.81 2.88
N TYR A 236 -13.24 -16.05 3.35
CA TYR A 236 -12.17 -16.42 4.25
C TYR A 236 -10.78 -16.17 3.63
N ASN A 237 -9.82 -15.73 4.45
CA ASN A 237 -8.45 -15.51 4.02
C ASN A 237 -7.47 -16.32 4.88
N ILE A 238 -7.10 -15.82 6.06
CA ILE A 238 -6.15 -16.46 6.96
C ILE A 238 -6.40 -16.01 8.39
N ASN A 239 -6.35 -16.94 9.35
CA ASN A 239 -6.64 -16.68 10.76
C ASN A 239 -7.95 -15.89 10.89
N ASN A 240 -7.95 -14.81 11.64
CA ASN A 240 -9.07 -13.90 11.82
C ASN A 240 -9.22 -12.88 10.68
N MET A 241 -8.43 -12.94 9.62
CA MET A 241 -8.54 -12.00 8.49
C MET A 241 -9.47 -12.56 7.41
N TRP A 242 -10.30 -11.68 6.87
CA TRP A 242 -11.31 -11.97 5.86
C TRP A 242 -11.22 -10.94 4.73
N TRP A 243 -11.28 -11.43 3.50
CA TRP A 243 -11.49 -10.55 2.35
C TRP A 243 -12.96 -10.12 2.32
N VAL A 244 -13.24 -8.84 2.12
CA VAL A 244 -14.59 -8.34 1.91
C VAL A 244 -14.69 -7.72 0.53
N VAL A 245 -15.56 -8.28 -0.31
CA VAL A 245 -15.85 -7.76 -1.65
C VAL A 245 -17.06 -6.83 -1.56
N SER A 246 -16.83 -5.52 -1.71
CA SER A 246 -17.86 -4.48 -1.64
C SER A 246 -18.31 -3.96 -3.01
N GLY A 247 -17.69 -4.43 -4.09
CA GLY A 247 -18.07 -4.11 -5.46
C GLY A 247 -17.17 -4.79 -6.49
N LYS A 248 -17.51 -4.64 -7.79
CA LYS A 248 -16.84 -5.34 -8.90
C LYS A 248 -15.31 -5.28 -8.86
N TYR A 249 -14.75 -4.14 -8.43
CA TYR A 249 -13.31 -3.91 -8.35
C TYR A 249 -12.85 -3.53 -6.94
N ALA A 250 -13.68 -3.73 -5.92
CA ALA A 250 -13.41 -3.30 -4.55
C ALA A 250 -13.35 -4.51 -3.61
N VAL A 251 -12.14 -4.78 -3.12
CA VAL A 251 -11.87 -5.71 -2.02
C VAL A 251 -11.04 -5.00 -0.94
N THR A 252 -11.33 -5.30 0.31
CA THR A 252 -10.55 -4.95 1.51
C THR A 252 -10.27 -6.21 2.33
N ASN A 253 -9.29 -6.15 3.25
CA ASN A 253 -8.99 -7.23 4.19
C ASN A 253 -9.31 -6.75 5.59
N GLU A 254 -10.32 -7.32 6.22
CA GLU A 254 -10.82 -6.91 7.53
C GLU A 254 -10.67 -8.05 8.53
N ALA A 255 -10.47 -7.71 9.81
CA ALA A 255 -10.50 -8.72 10.85
C ALA A 255 -11.93 -9.17 11.13
N SER A 256 -12.14 -10.43 11.54
CA SER A 256 -13.47 -10.99 11.82
C SER A 256 -14.21 -10.16 12.86
N PHE A 257 -13.51 -9.69 13.89
CA PHE A 257 -14.06 -8.86 14.96
C PHE A 257 -14.39 -7.40 14.54
N GLU A 258 -14.13 -7.03 13.29
CA GLU A 258 -14.54 -5.75 12.68
C GLU A 258 -15.75 -5.91 11.73
N LEU A 259 -16.14 -7.15 11.45
CA LEU A 259 -17.28 -7.50 10.61
C LEU A 259 -18.51 -7.77 11.45
N TYR A 260 -19.67 -7.35 10.97
CA TYR A 260 -20.97 -7.61 11.58
C TYR A 260 -21.79 -8.47 10.63
N VAL A 261 -22.39 -9.53 11.16
CA VAL A 261 -23.33 -10.38 10.40
C VAL A 261 -24.67 -9.68 10.27
N ASP A 262 -25.19 -9.16 11.38
CA ASP A 262 -26.42 -8.39 11.39
C ASP A 262 -26.17 -6.91 11.13
N ASN A 263 -27.23 -6.19 10.75
CA ASN A 263 -27.16 -4.75 10.64
C ASN A 263 -26.77 -4.14 12.01
N PRO A 264 -25.63 -3.43 12.10
CA PRO A 264 -25.13 -2.94 13.36
C PRO A 264 -25.90 -1.72 13.91
N GLY A 265 -26.92 -1.22 13.21
CA GLY A 265 -27.81 -0.15 13.67
C GLY A 265 -28.02 0.92 12.58
N ASP A 266 -27.96 2.20 12.97
CA ASP A 266 -28.05 3.28 11.98
C ASP A 266 -26.79 3.38 11.12
N LEU A 267 -26.90 2.98 9.86
CA LEU A 267 -25.82 3.00 8.87
C LEU A 267 -25.44 4.42 8.40
N ARG A 268 -26.30 5.43 8.63
CA ARG A 268 -25.99 6.84 8.33
C ARG A 268 -25.12 7.46 9.41
N CYS A 269 -25.14 6.92 10.62
CA CYS A 269 -24.31 7.37 11.72
C CYS A 269 -22.87 6.88 11.54
N LYS A 270 -21.91 7.82 11.59
CA LYS A 270 -20.48 7.48 11.51
C LYS A 270 -19.99 6.98 12.86
N ARG A 271 -19.35 5.81 12.86
CA ARG A 271 -18.66 5.23 14.01
C ARG A 271 -17.22 5.73 14.10
N ASN A 272 -17.05 7.01 14.40
CA ASN A 272 -15.75 7.67 14.37
C ASN A 272 -15.42 8.42 15.66
N LYS A 273 -15.97 8.00 16.81
CA LYS A 273 -15.81 8.67 18.11
C LYS A 273 -14.34 8.98 18.43
N SER A 274 -13.44 8.00 18.27
CA SER A 274 -12.00 8.18 18.50
C SER A 274 -11.36 9.21 17.55
N LEU A 275 -11.69 9.17 16.25
CA LEU A 275 -11.19 10.14 15.28
C LEU A 275 -11.74 11.55 15.51
N ARG A 276 -13.02 11.66 15.87
CA ARG A 276 -13.64 12.92 16.26
C ARG A 276 -12.93 13.49 17.48
N ARG A 277 -12.68 12.67 18.51
CA ARG A 277 -11.96 13.05 19.72
C ARG A 277 -10.56 13.58 19.39
N LYS A 278 -9.76 12.81 18.64
CA LYS A 278 -8.42 13.22 18.18
C LYS A 278 -8.43 14.57 17.45
N ARG A 279 -9.40 14.77 16.55
CA ARG A 279 -9.53 16.03 15.80
C ARG A 279 -9.89 17.20 16.70
N LEU A 280 -10.84 17.02 17.62
CA LEU A 280 -11.24 18.07 18.54
C LEU A 280 -10.11 18.46 19.50
N GLU A 281 -9.35 17.50 20.03
CA GLU A 281 -8.17 17.77 20.84
C GLU A 281 -7.08 18.53 20.06
N SER A 282 -6.84 18.16 18.80
CA SER A 282 -5.89 18.88 17.94
C SER A 282 -6.33 20.33 17.67
N GLU A 283 -7.62 20.56 17.39
CA GLU A 283 -8.19 21.90 17.23
C GLU A 283 -8.11 22.72 18.53
N LEU A 284 -8.31 22.06 19.68
CA LEU A 284 -8.18 22.68 20.99
C LEU A 284 -6.75 23.16 21.23
N ASN A 285 -5.76 22.27 21.04
CA ASN A 285 -4.34 22.64 21.18
C ASN A 285 -3.97 23.78 20.22
N ALA A 286 -4.46 23.75 18.98
CA ALA A 286 -4.23 24.81 18.00
C ALA A 286 -4.92 26.14 18.35
N ALA A 287 -6.07 26.11 19.03
CA ALA A 287 -6.73 27.31 19.55
C ALA A 287 -5.93 27.91 20.71
N VAL A 288 -5.47 27.08 21.65
CA VAL A 288 -4.61 27.51 22.77
C VAL A 288 -3.30 28.11 22.27
N ALA A 289 -2.64 27.48 21.30
CA ALA A 289 -1.39 27.97 20.70
C ALA A 289 -1.57 29.35 20.02
N ARG A 290 -2.76 29.65 19.50
CA ARG A 290 -3.12 30.96 18.91
C ARG A 290 -3.69 31.94 19.92
N MET A 291 -3.74 31.59 21.21
CA MET A 291 -4.37 32.37 22.29
C MET A 291 -5.87 32.65 22.08
N ASP A 292 -6.57 31.83 21.28
CA ASP A 292 -8.02 31.91 21.10
C ASP A 292 -8.74 31.10 22.19
N TYR A 293 -8.78 31.67 23.40
CA TYR A 293 -9.31 30.99 24.58
C TYR A 293 -10.83 30.77 24.53
N ARG A 294 -11.58 31.63 23.82
CA ARG A 294 -13.03 31.45 23.63
C ARG A 294 -13.30 30.20 22.81
N ARG A 295 -12.57 29.99 21.71
CA ARG A 295 -12.70 28.76 20.91
C ARG A 295 -12.22 27.53 21.69
N ALA A 296 -11.15 27.66 22.47
CA ALA A 296 -10.64 26.58 23.30
C ALA A 296 -11.68 26.12 24.34
N GLU A 297 -12.38 27.05 24.99
CA GLU A 297 -13.44 26.76 25.94
C GLU A 297 -14.58 25.94 25.30
N VAL A 298 -15.11 26.40 24.14
CA VAL A 298 -16.16 25.69 23.41
C VAL A 298 -15.73 24.27 23.02
N LEU A 299 -14.48 24.10 22.57
CA LEU A 299 -13.95 22.79 22.20
C LEU A 299 -13.77 21.89 23.43
N ARG A 300 -13.28 22.42 24.56
CA ARG A 300 -13.16 21.68 25.82
C ARG A 300 -14.51 21.11 26.24
N ASP A 301 -15.55 21.94 26.27
CA ASP A 301 -16.89 21.54 26.74
C ASP A 301 -17.59 20.56 25.78
N LEU A 302 -17.19 20.54 24.50
CA LEU A 302 -17.64 19.55 23.53
C LEU A 302 -16.93 18.20 23.68
N ILE A 303 -15.71 18.22 24.21
CA ILE A 303 -14.85 17.05 24.35
C ILE A 303 -15.09 16.34 25.68
N TRP A 304 -15.18 17.10 26.77
CA TRP A 304 -15.34 16.61 28.14
C TRP A 304 -16.57 17.22 28.79
N PRO A 305 -17.26 16.48 29.68
CA PRO A 305 -18.31 17.04 30.51
C PRO A 305 -17.84 18.29 31.28
N PRO A 306 -18.67 19.34 31.38
CA PRO A 306 -18.32 20.56 32.11
C PRO A 306 -17.92 20.26 33.55
N GLY A 307 -16.79 20.80 33.99
CA GLY A 307 -16.30 20.67 35.37
C GLY A 307 -15.58 19.36 35.68
N GLU A 308 -15.46 18.42 34.74
CA GLU A 308 -14.72 17.18 34.97
C GLU A 308 -13.19 17.42 34.89
N PRO A 309 -12.40 17.01 35.89
CA PRO A 309 -10.95 17.15 35.84
C PRO A 309 -10.35 16.21 34.80
N VAL A 310 -9.41 16.75 34.02
CA VAL A 310 -8.68 16.02 32.99
C VAL A 310 -7.22 15.79 33.40
N PHE A 311 -6.68 14.66 32.97
CA PHE A 311 -5.35 14.16 33.33
C PHE A 311 -4.56 13.77 32.07
N CYS A 312 -3.25 13.65 32.22
CA CYS A 312 -2.39 13.00 31.24
C CYS A 312 -1.95 11.63 31.77
N LEU A 313 -1.65 10.72 30.85
CA LEU A 313 -1.09 9.41 31.17
C LEU A 313 0.39 9.41 30.81
N TRP A 314 1.27 9.26 31.79
CA TRP A 314 2.72 9.15 31.61
C TRP A 314 3.15 7.69 31.50
N HIS A 315 4.05 7.37 30.59
CA HIS A 315 4.66 6.06 30.46
C HIS A 315 6.10 6.09 30.99
N THR A 316 6.38 5.39 32.08
CA THR A 316 7.66 5.50 32.80
C THR A 316 8.86 5.01 31.98
N GLU A 317 8.71 3.90 31.24
CA GLU A 317 9.81 3.33 30.45
C GLU A 317 10.18 4.20 29.24
N HIS A 318 9.17 4.66 28.47
CA HIS A 318 9.37 5.55 27.34
C HIS A 318 9.71 6.98 27.75
N LYS A 319 9.43 7.37 29.00
CA LYS A 319 9.56 8.73 29.52
C LYS A 319 8.80 9.75 28.66
N LEU A 320 7.58 9.40 28.28
CA LEU A 320 6.71 10.22 27.43
C LEU A 320 5.25 10.10 27.87
N TYR A 321 4.43 11.09 27.54
CA TYR A 321 2.98 11.05 27.72
C TYR A 321 2.31 10.32 26.58
N HIS A 322 1.20 9.63 26.85
CA HIS A 322 0.34 9.07 25.81
C HIS A 322 -0.42 10.17 25.07
N CYS A 323 -0.49 10.05 23.75
CA CYS A 323 -1.33 10.90 22.91
C CYS A 323 -2.81 10.47 22.94
N ALA A 324 -3.69 11.34 22.42
CA ALA A 324 -5.13 11.11 22.37
C ALA A 324 -5.51 9.70 21.86
N GLY A 325 -6.41 9.03 22.57
CA GLY A 325 -6.81 7.66 22.26
C GLY A 325 -5.72 6.60 22.50
N PHE A 326 -4.78 6.86 23.41
CA PHE A 326 -3.72 5.93 23.83
C PHE A 326 -2.82 5.45 22.69
N SER A 327 -2.54 6.35 21.73
CA SER A 327 -1.89 5.98 20.47
C SER A 327 -0.81 6.99 20.13
N GLY A 328 0.45 6.58 20.30
CA GLY A 328 1.64 7.42 20.15
C GLY A 328 2.01 8.13 21.46
N TYR A 329 3.14 8.83 21.41
CA TYR A 329 3.73 9.48 22.57
C TYR A 329 4.07 10.96 22.29
N ALA A 330 3.99 11.78 23.33
CA ALA A 330 4.37 13.19 23.32
C ALA A 330 5.33 13.49 24.48
N ALA A 331 6.30 14.37 24.24
CA ALA A 331 7.26 14.77 25.27
C ALA A 331 6.64 15.71 26.31
N GLU A 332 5.68 16.54 25.89
CA GLU A 332 5.08 17.58 26.73
C GLU A 332 3.59 17.32 26.98
N GLN A 333 3.10 17.78 28.14
CA GLN A 333 1.67 17.69 28.49
C GLN A 333 0.78 18.51 27.55
N MET A 334 1.31 19.60 27.00
CA MET A 334 0.57 20.43 26.05
C MET A 334 0.20 19.65 24.79
N ASP A 335 1.08 18.75 24.34
CA ASP A 335 0.87 17.92 23.16
C ASP A 335 0.27 16.54 23.49
N ALA A 336 0.27 16.14 24.77
CA ALA A 336 -0.30 14.89 25.24
C ALA A 336 -1.82 14.81 25.05
N GLY A 337 -2.35 13.58 25.06
CA GLY A 337 -3.77 13.34 25.17
C GLY A 337 -4.29 13.72 26.55
N LYS A 338 -5.52 14.24 26.60
CA LYS A 338 -6.18 14.59 27.87
C LYS A 338 -7.35 13.62 28.10
N PHE A 339 -7.39 13.05 29.29
CA PHE A 339 -8.26 11.93 29.64
C PHE A 339 -9.04 12.21 30.92
N THR A 340 -10.28 11.73 30.98
CA THR A 340 -11.01 11.70 32.25
C THR A 340 -10.53 10.56 33.14
N ARG A 341 -10.86 10.61 34.43
CA ARG A 341 -10.48 9.53 35.35
C ARG A 341 -11.11 8.18 34.97
N ALA A 342 -12.32 8.21 34.44
CA ALA A 342 -13.01 7.02 33.95
C ALA A 342 -12.29 6.39 32.75
N GLU A 343 -11.78 7.19 31.82
CA GLU A 343 -11.00 6.71 30.67
C GLU A 343 -9.69 6.03 31.10
N LEU A 344 -9.11 6.44 32.23
CA LEU A 344 -7.83 5.93 32.72
C LEU A 344 -7.93 4.68 33.61
N GLN A 345 -9.12 4.24 33.99
CA GLN A 345 -9.32 3.16 34.98
C GLN A 345 -8.65 1.83 34.59
N GLY A 346 -8.58 1.51 33.29
CA GLY A 346 -7.89 0.33 32.77
C GLY A 346 -6.39 0.51 32.51
N TRP A 347 -5.92 1.76 32.50
CA TRP A 347 -4.56 2.14 32.14
C TRP A 347 -3.69 2.53 33.33
N ALA A 348 -4.29 2.73 34.51
CA ALA A 348 -3.62 3.12 35.75
C ALA A 348 -2.81 1.99 36.40
N LYS A 349 -1.92 1.36 35.63
CA LYS A 349 -1.05 0.26 36.06
C LYS A 349 0.32 0.42 35.43
N ALA A 350 1.35 -0.05 36.12
CA ALA A 350 2.72 -0.03 35.59
C ALA A 350 2.76 -0.63 34.16
N PRO A 351 3.47 0.01 33.22
CA PRO A 351 4.39 1.15 33.38
C PRO A 351 3.74 2.54 33.31
N ASN A 352 2.41 2.65 33.39
CA ASN A 352 1.72 3.94 33.24
C ASN A 352 1.38 4.60 34.59
N GLN A 353 1.47 5.92 34.63
CA GLN A 353 1.14 6.78 35.78
C GLN A 353 0.18 7.90 35.38
N ILE A 354 -0.84 8.14 36.21
CA ILE A 354 -1.77 9.26 36.00
C ILE A 354 -1.13 10.53 36.54
N VAL A 355 -1.02 11.55 35.69
CA VAL A 355 -0.43 12.84 36.04
C VAL A 355 -1.48 13.93 35.87
N ALA A 356 -1.70 14.75 36.91
CA ALA A 356 -2.56 15.92 36.81
C ALA A 356 -1.91 16.98 35.91
N LEU A 357 -2.72 17.71 35.13
CA LEU A 357 -2.21 18.79 34.29
C LEU A 357 -1.41 19.80 35.12
N GLY A 358 -0.24 20.19 34.61
CA GLY A 358 0.69 21.12 35.27
C GLY A 358 1.62 20.49 36.32
N LYS A 359 1.43 19.21 36.68
CA LYS A 359 2.36 18.48 37.56
C LYS A 359 3.33 17.64 36.74
N ARG A 360 4.58 17.49 37.18
CA ARG A 360 5.51 16.54 36.54
C ARG A 360 5.30 15.12 37.09
N PRO A 361 5.62 14.07 36.31
CA PRO A 361 5.69 12.71 36.84
C PRO A 361 6.89 12.62 37.81
N ASP A 362 6.73 11.84 38.87
CA ASP A 362 7.76 11.62 39.90
C ASP A 362 8.90 10.72 39.40
#